data_AF-A0A2A2ZAT1-F1
#
_entry.id   AF-A0A2A2ZAT1-F1
#
_cell.length_a   1.000
_cell.length_b   1.000
_cell.length_c   1.000
_cell.angle_alpha   90.00
_cell.angle_beta   90.00
_cell.angle_gamma   90.00
#
_symmetry.space_group_name_H-M   'P 1'
#
loop_
_entity.id
_entity.type
_entity.pdbx_description
1 polymer ?
#
loop_
_entity_poly.entity_id
_entity_poly.type
_entity_poly.pdbx_seq_one_letter_code
_entity_poly.pdbx_strand_id
1 'polypeptide(L)'
;MTETERRRPVEAIESRNRRTLECENRVRRAVTKLVKTGLPFTVEEVCRRADVGKTFIYDKKRPALTKLVLTARDTSQMTTRTRFAAHDEAEVSSWRERALNAEARVKELRATVRQQDAQISDVTGQLFDPEGNHLAEENDRLRSQIDALNRQITSVRSELVVAQRSLQASRANVRREQERNLSVIKPPS
;
A
#
# COMPACT_ATOMS: atom_id res chain seq x y z
N MET A 1 -7.54 93.71 36.12
CA MET A 1 -6.21 93.08 36.01
C MET A 1 -5.95 92.34 37.30
N THR A 2 -5.58 91.07 37.42
CA THR A 2 -5.51 89.87 36.56
C THR A 2 -5.08 88.77 37.53
N GLU A 3 -6.01 87.93 38.03
CA GLU A 3 -5.69 86.81 38.94
C GLU A 3 -5.84 85.44 38.26
N THR A 4 -5.91 85.42 36.93
CA THR A 4 -6.18 84.23 36.10
C THR A 4 -4.96 83.67 35.37
N GLU A 5 -3.76 84.21 35.59
CA GLU A 5 -2.56 83.79 34.84
C GLU A 5 -1.61 82.83 35.59
N ARG A 6 -1.82 82.55 36.89
CA ARG A 6 -0.93 81.66 37.67
C ARG A 6 -1.47 80.25 37.97
N ARG A 7 -2.70 79.89 37.58
CA ARG A 7 -3.28 78.53 37.77
C ARG A 7 -3.07 77.55 36.59
N ARG A 8 -2.58 78.03 35.45
CA ARG A 8 -2.47 77.27 34.19
C ARG A 8 -1.42 76.14 34.12
N PRO A 9 -0.31 76.11 34.89
CA PRO A 9 0.67 75.04 34.75
C PRO A 9 0.26 73.73 35.45
N VAL A 10 -0.48 73.79 36.57
CA VAL A 10 -0.83 72.58 37.36
C VAL A 10 -1.95 71.79 36.68
N GLU A 11 -3.03 72.45 36.28
CA GLU A 11 -4.18 71.82 35.60
C GLU A 11 -3.76 71.17 34.25
N ALA A 12 -2.84 71.80 33.52
CA ALA A 12 -2.30 71.26 32.28
C ALA A 12 -1.47 69.98 32.51
N ILE A 13 -0.66 69.94 33.57
CA ILE A 13 0.13 68.75 33.95
C ILE A 13 -0.79 67.61 34.39
N GLU A 14 -1.80 67.90 35.20
CA GLU A 14 -2.79 66.90 35.64
C GLU A 14 -3.58 66.31 34.47
N SER A 15 -4.01 67.14 33.52
CA SER A 15 -4.69 66.66 32.32
C SER A 15 -3.82 65.72 31.48
N ARG A 16 -2.51 66.00 31.39
CA ARG A 16 -1.52 65.17 30.67
C ARG A 16 -1.27 63.85 31.38
N ASN A 17 -1.23 63.86 32.70
CA ASN A 17 -1.09 62.66 33.53
C ASN A 17 -2.33 61.75 33.41
N ARG A 18 -3.54 62.32 33.39
CA ARG A 18 -4.79 61.57 33.19
C ARG A 18 -4.83 60.87 31.82
N ARG A 19 -4.54 61.60 30.74
CA ARG A 19 -4.47 61.03 29.38
C ARG A 19 -3.42 59.91 29.27
N THR A 20 -2.29 60.08 29.95
CA THR A 20 -1.25 59.05 30.03
C THR A 20 -1.76 57.77 30.67
N LEU A 21 -2.44 57.89 31.83
CA LEU A 21 -2.99 56.76 32.57
C LEU A 21 -4.09 56.04 31.76
N GLU A 22 -4.93 56.80 31.05
CA GLU A 22 -5.95 56.25 30.15
C GLU A 22 -5.31 55.44 29.02
N CYS A 23 -4.26 55.96 28.37
CA CYS A 23 -3.50 55.24 27.35
C CYS A 23 -2.86 53.96 27.91
N GLU A 24 -2.28 54.01 29.10
CA GLU A 24 -1.71 52.83 29.75
C GLU A 24 -2.78 51.76 30.02
N ASN A 25 -3.96 52.16 30.52
CA ASN A 25 -5.09 51.27 30.74
C ASN A 25 -5.64 50.68 29.43
N ARG A 26 -5.61 51.42 28.31
CA ARG A 26 -5.97 50.88 26.98
C ARG A 26 -4.98 49.81 26.54
N VAL A 27 -3.68 50.03 26.71
CA VAL A 27 -2.63 49.03 26.37
C VAL A 27 -2.78 47.77 27.21
N ARG A 28 -2.96 47.89 28.53
CA ARG A 28 -3.16 46.73 29.41
C ARG A 28 -4.38 45.90 28.97
N ARG A 29 -5.51 46.56 28.69
CA ARG A 29 -6.73 45.89 28.19
C ARG A 29 -6.51 45.22 26.84
N ALA A 30 -5.78 45.85 25.92
CA ALA A 30 -5.45 45.28 24.62
C ALA A 30 -4.60 44.01 24.77
N VAL A 31 -3.57 44.05 25.62
CA VAL A 31 -2.74 42.87 25.91
C VAL A 31 -3.57 41.75 26.53
N THR A 32 -4.40 42.03 27.54
CA THR A 32 -5.26 41.00 28.15
C THR A 32 -6.18 40.34 27.12
N LYS A 33 -6.77 41.12 26.20
CA LYS A 33 -7.61 40.58 25.13
C LYS A 33 -6.81 39.70 24.17
N LEU A 34 -5.61 40.13 23.77
CA LEU A 34 -4.74 39.38 22.85
C LEU A 34 -4.20 38.09 23.48
N VAL A 35 -3.84 38.13 24.77
CA VAL A 35 -3.48 36.93 25.53
C VAL A 35 -4.67 35.97 25.61
N LYS A 36 -5.89 36.48 25.86
CA LYS A 36 -7.11 35.66 25.90
C LYS A 36 -7.44 35.01 24.55
N THR A 37 -7.09 35.64 23.42
CA THR A 37 -7.28 35.02 22.11
C THR A 37 -6.35 33.83 21.84
N GLY A 38 -5.25 33.68 22.59
CA GLY A 38 -4.32 32.56 22.47
C GLY A 38 -3.57 32.49 21.13
N LEU A 39 -3.74 33.47 20.24
CA LEU A 39 -3.05 33.59 18.97
C LEU A 39 -1.75 34.38 19.12
N PRO A 40 -0.70 34.05 18.34
CA PRO A 40 0.53 34.83 18.28
C PRO A 40 0.22 36.26 17.84
N PHE A 41 0.64 37.25 18.62
CA PHE A 41 0.46 38.66 18.27
C PHE A 41 1.78 39.43 18.30
N THR A 42 1.77 40.63 17.72
CA THR A 42 2.93 41.54 17.65
C THR A 42 2.69 42.80 18.47
N VAL A 43 3.74 43.56 18.74
CA VAL A 43 3.62 44.88 19.41
C VAL A 43 2.78 45.85 18.57
N GLU A 44 2.78 45.71 17.25
CA GLU A 44 1.97 46.53 16.36
C GLU A 44 0.48 46.24 16.49
N GLU A 45 0.13 44.97 16.69
CA GLU A 45 -1.24 44.55 17.00
C GLU A 45 -1.74 45.18 18.31
N VAL A 46 -0.86 45.24 19.32
CA VAL A 46 -1.15 45.91 20.60
C VAL A 46 -1.36 47.41 20.39
N CYS A 47 -0.48 48.07 19.63
CA CYS A 47 -0.60 49.50 19.29
C CYS A 47 -1.92 49.81 18.58
N ARG A 48 -2.26 49.04 17.54
CA ARG A 48 -3.50 49.21 16.75
C ARG A 48 -4.75 49.07 17.62
N ARG A 49 -4.74 48.12 18.55
CA ARG A 49 -5.90 47.77 19.40
C ARG A 49 -6.04 48.67 20.63
N ALA A 50 -4.95 49.30 21.07
CA ALA A 50 -4.93 50.27 22.17
C ALA A 50 -4.99 51.73 21.70
N ASP A 51 -4.91 51.98 20.38
CA ASP A 51 -4.87 53.30 19.78
C ASP A 51 -3.72 54.16 20.36
N VAL A 52 -2.51 53.57 20.34
CA VAL A 52 -1.26 54.22 20.78
C VAL A 52 -0.13 53.96 19.80
N GLY A 53 0.84 54.88 19.73
CA GLY A 53 2.05 54.70 18.94
C GLY A 53 3.06 53.76 19.61
N LYS A 54 3.97 53.16 18.81
CA LYS A 54 5.08 52.32 19.30
C LYS A 54 5.96 53.06 20.32
N THR A 55 6.17 54.36 20.11
CA THR A 55 6.94 55.22 21.03
C THR A 55 6.34 55.31 22.43
N PHE A 56 5.02 55.20 22.58
CA PHE A 56 4.37 55.19 23.89
C PHE A 56 4.68 53.92 24.68
N ILE A 57 4.75 52.78 23.99
CA ILE A 57 5.09 51.48 24.59
C ILE A 57 6.57 51.41 24.98
N TYR A 58 7.46 51.97 24.15
CA TYR A 58 8.91 51.98 24.39
C TYR A 58 9.41 53.21 25.17
N ASP A 59 8.51 53.97 25.78
CA ASP A 59 8.88 55.14 26.57
C ASP A 59 9.70 54.72 27.80
N LYS A 60 10.92 55.25 27.93
CA LYS A 60 11.83 54.98 29.06
C LYS A 60 11.23 55.34 30.41
N LYS A 61 10.23 56.22 30.44
CA LYS A 61 9.49 56.59 31.66
C LYS A 61 8.55 55.49 32.15
N ARG A 62 8.23 54.48 31.32
CA ARG A 62 7.28 53.39 31.63
C ARG A 62 7.85 52.00 31.30
N PRO A 63 8.99 51.61 31.91
CA PRO A 63 9.63 50.32 31.60
C PRO A 63 8.73 49.12 31.93
N ALA A 64 7.84 49.26 32.92
CA ALA A 64 6.88 48.22 33.29
C ALA A 64 5.88 47.92 32.16
N LEU A 65 5.44 48.94 31.41
CA LEU A 65 4.51 48.77 30.28
C LEU A 65 5.20 48.08 29.11
N THR A 66 6.43 48.48 28.79
CA THR A 66 7.26 47.82 27.78
C THR A 66 7.46 46.35 28.13
N LYS A 67 7.85 46.07 29.37
CA LYS A 67 8.08 44.70 29.86
C LYS A 67 6.82 43.86 29.72
N LEU A 68 5.66 44.37 30.15
CA LEU A 68 4.37 43.65 30.05
C LEU A 68 4.03 43.26 28.61
N VAL A 69 4.18 44.20 27.67
CA VAL A 69 3.85 43.94 26.26
C VAL A 69 4.81 42.92 25.64
N LEU A 70 6.11 43.06 25.91
CA LEU A 70 7.13 42.15 25.37
C LEU A 70 7.00 40.74 25.97
N THR A 71 6.82 40.62 27.29
CA THR A 71 6.65 39.30 27.91
C THR A 71 5.40 38.60 27.39
N ALA A 72 4.28 39.32 27.29
CA ALA A 72 3.04 38.74 26.77
C ALA A 72 3.18 38.31 25.29
N ARG A 73 3.87 39.11 24.47
CA ARG A 73 4.22 38.74 23.09
C ARG A 73 5.09 37.49 23.06
N ASP A 74 6.16 37.46 23.82
CA ASP A 74 7.14 36.37 23.80
C ASP A 74 6.51 35.05 24.25
N THR A 75 5.68 35.08 25.30
CA THR A 75 4.90 33.91 25.74
C THR A 75 3.96 33.41 24.63
N SER A 76 3.25 34.32 23.96
CA SER A 76 2.30 33.99 22.89
C SER A 76 2.99 33.41 21.63
N GLN A 77 4.17 33.93 21.27
CA GLN A 77 4.97 33.42 20.17
C GLN A 77 5.62 32.07 20.51
N MET A 78 6.15 31.94 21.73
CA MET A 78 6.79 30.70 22.21
C MET A 78 5.79 29.55 22.23
N THR A 79 4.62 29.73 22.86
CA THR A 79 3.56 28.70 22.94
C THR A 79 3.13 28.20 21.56
N THR A 80 2.98 29.10 20.60
CA THR A 80 2.66 28.75 19.21
C THR A 80 3.76 27.92 18.56
N ARG A 81 5.03 28.33 18.71
CA ARG A 81 6.19 27.61 18.17
C ARG A 81 6.33 26.22 18.77
N THR A 82 6.11 26.05 20.07
CA THR A 82 6.17 24.74 20.72
C THR A 82 5.09 23.80 20.20
N ARG A 83 3.87 24.31 19.97
CA ARG A 83 2.77 23.52 19.41
C ARG A 83 3.05 23.05 17.99
N PHE A 84 3.59 23.93 17.14
CA PHE A 84 3.99 23.55 15.78
C PHE A 84 5.11 22.51 15.79
N ALA A 85 6.16 22.71 16.61
CA ALA A 85 7.25 21.75 16.73
C ALA A 85 6.77 20.35 17.18
N ALA A 86 5.87 20.29 18.17
CA ALA A 86 5.29 19.03 18.64
C ALA A 86 4.43 18.33 17.57
N HIS A 87 3.68 19.12 16.78
CA HIS A 87 2.90 18.58 15.66
C HIS A 87 3.81 18.01 14.56
N ASP A 88 4.87 18.75 14.19
CA ASP A 88 5.83 18.31 13.17
C ASP A 88 6.56 17.03 13.62
N GLU A 89 6.95 16.94 14.89
CA GLU A 89 7.60 15.75 15.44
C GLU A 89 6.65 14.52 15.45
N ALA A 90 5.37 14.73 15.78
CA ALA A 90 4.37 13.67 15.72
C ALA A 90 4.12 13.18 14.28
N GLU A 91 4.02 14.11 13.31
CA GLU A 91 3.87 13.77 11.90
C GLU A 91 5.08 13.01 11.36
N VAL A 92 6.30 13.48 11.66
CA VAL A 92 7.55 12.80 11.25
C VAL A 92 7.63 11.40 11.87
N SER A 93 7.24 11.24 13.13
CA SER A 93 7.19 9.93 13.80
C SER A 93 6.20 8.98 13.14
N SER A 94 5.00 9.48 12.81
CA SER A 94 3.97 8.74 12.08
C SER A 94 4.46 8.30 10.70
N TRP A 95 5.15 9.16 9.96
CA TRP A 95 5.67 8.81 8.63
C TRP A 95 6.78 7.77 8.71
N ARG A 96 7.66 7.88 9.70
CA ARG A 96 8.72 6.90 9.95
C ARG A 96 8.14 5.53 10.30
N GLU A 97 7.13 5.48 11.16
CA GLU A 97 6.44 4.23 11.51
C GLU A 97 5.75 3.60 10.28
N ARG A 98 5.04 4.41 9.48
CA ARG A 98 4.42 3.94 8.23
C ARG A 98 5.45 3.39 7.24
N ALA A 99 6.60 4.04 7.11
CA ALA A 99 7.69 3.57 6.25
C ALA A 99 8.24 2.21 6.73
N LEU A 100 8.52 2.07 8.03
CA LEU A 100 9.01 0.82 8.61
C LEU A 100 8.00 -0.33 8.44
N ASN A 101 6.71 -0.06 8.65
CA ASN A 101 5.66 -1.06 8.44
C ASN A 101 5.57 -1.46 6.95
N ALA A 102 5.63 -0.49 6.03
CA ALA A 102 5.65 -0.77 4.61
C ALA A 102 6.86 -1.62 4.20
N GLU A 103 8.06 -1.33 4.72
CA GLU A 103 9.26 -2.13 4.49
C GLU A 103 9.11 -3.56 5.02
N ALA A 104 8.56 -3.72 6.22
CA ALA A 104 8.30 -5.04 6.80
C ALA A 104 7.33 -5.85 5.92
N ARG A 105 6.25 -5.23 5.44
CA ARG A 105 5.27 -5.87 4.55
C ARG A 105 5.86 -6.24 3.20
N VAL A 106 6.69 -5.39 2.60
CA VAL A 106 7.39 -5.71 1.35
C VAL A 106 8.33 -6.90 1.54
N LYS A 107 9.04 -6.97 2.68
CA LYS A 107 9.92 -8.10 3.00
C LYS A 107 9.15 -9.40 3.18
N GLU A 108 8.02 -9.35 3.88
CA GLU A 108 7.09 -10.48 4.06
C GLU A 108 6.58 -10.98 2.70
N LEU A 109 6.03 -10.11 1.87
CA LEU A 109 5.53 -10.46 0.54
C LEU A 109 6.62 -11.05 -0.37
N ARG A 110 7.84 -10.50 -0.34
CA ARG A 110 8.98 -11.06 -1.08
C ARG A 110 9.40 -12.44 -0.58
N ALA A 111 9.20 -12.76 0.69
CA ALA A 111 9.44 -14.10 1.21
C ALA A 111 8.36 -15.07 0.71
N THR A 112 7.09 -14.66 0.74
CA THR A 112 5.97 -15.46 0.21
C THR A 112 6.11 -15.74 -1.28
N VAL A 113 6.45 -14.74 -2.09
CA VAL A 113 6.68 -14.93 -3.54
C VAL A 113 7.79 -15.95 -3.78
N ARG A 114 8.92 -15.85 -3.08
CA ARG A 114 10.01 -16.83 -3.21
C ARG A 114 9.60 -18.24 -2.81
N GLN A 115 8.77 -18.37 -1.77
CA GLN A 115 8.25 -19.67 -1.36
C GLN A 115 7.30 -20.26 -2.43
N GLN A 116 6.46 -19.42 -3.02
CA GLN A 116 5.56 -19.83 -4.11
C GLN A 116 6.34 -20.20 -5.36
N ASP A 117 7.36 -19.43 -5.75
CA ASP A 117 8.21 -19.73 -6.91
C ASP A 117 8.95 -21.05 -6.73
N ALA A 118 9.46 -21.34 -5.52
CA ALA A 118 10.07 -22.63 -5.21
C ALA A 118 9.05 -23.77 -5.34
N GLN A 119 7.85 -23.61 -4.79
CA GLN A 119 6.79 -24.61 -4.92
C GLN A 119 6.36 -24.82 -6.38
N ILE A 120 6.25 -23.75 -7.17
CA ILE A 120 5.94 -23.84 -8.60
C ILE A 120 7.06 -24.58 -9.33
N SER A 121 8.33 -24.28 -9.04
CA SER A 121 9.47 -24.99 -9.64
C SER A 121 9.44 -26.48 -9.29
N ASP A 122 9.15 -26.83 -8.03
CA ASP A 122 9.09 -28.23 -7.58
C ASP A 122 7.96 -28.98 -8.29
N VAL A 123 6.75 -28.41 -8.34
CA VAL A 123 5.60 -29.01 -9.03
C VAL A 123 5.85 -29.08 -10.53
N THR A 124 6.47 -28.06 -11.12
CA THR A 124 6.83 -28.07 -12.54
C THR A 124 7.84 -29.18 -12.83
N GLY A 125 8.85 -29.37 -11.98
CA GLY A 125 9.81 -30.46 -12.09
C GLY A 125 9.16 -31.85 -12.03
N GLN A 126 8.09 -32.01 -11.24
CA GLN A 126 7.32 -33.27 -11.17
C GLN A 126 6.53 -33.59 -12.44
N LEU A 127 6.35 -32.63 -13.36
CA LEU A 127 5.69 -32.86 -14.65
C LEU A 127 6.63 -33.43 -15.71
N PHE A 128 7.94 -33.52 -15.42
CA PHE A 128 8.94 -34.06 -16.33
C PHE A 128 9.48 -35.42 -15.85
N ASP A 129 9.82 -36.29 -16.79
CA ASP A 129 10.57 -37.51 -16.53
C ASP A 129 12.07 -37.19 -16.27
N PRO A 130 12.88 -38.17 -15.82
CA PRO A 130 14.34 -37.98 -15.64
C PRO A 130 15.09 -37.57 -16.92
N GLU A 131 14.53 -37.88 -18.08
CA GLU A 131 15.07 -37.58 -19.41
C GLU A 131 14.67 -36.17 -19.92
N GLY A 132 13.83 -35.45 -19.19
CA GLY A 132 13.35 -34.10 -19.50
C GLY A 132 12.15 -34.04 -20.45
N ASN A 133 11.47 -35.16 -20.73
CA ASN A 133 10.22 -35.16 -21.48
C ASN A 133 9.04 -34.84 -20.56
N HIS A 134 8.05 -34.15 -21.12
CA HIS A 134 6.83 -33.84 -20.38
C HIS A 134 5.96 -35.09 -20.24
N LEU A 135 5.67 -35.50 -19.00
CA LEU A 135 4.99 -36.76 -18.68
C LEU A 135 3.61 -36.88 -19.34
N ALA A 136 2.88 -35.77 -19.56
CA ALA A 136 1.59 -35.82 -20.23
C ALA A 136 1.71 -36.19 -21.72
N GLU A 137 2.73 -35.66 -22.41
CA GLU A 137 2.98 -35.96 -23.82
C GLU A 137 3.41 -37.41 -24.00
N GLU A 138 4.24 -37.91 -23.09
CA GLU A 138 4.64 -39.32 -23.10
C GLU A 138 3.44 -40.25 -22.82
N ASN A 139 2.55 -39.87 -21.90
CA ASN A 139 1.32 -40.62 -21.64
C ASN A 139 0.42 -40.69 -22.89
N ASP A 140 0.25 -39.57 -23.60
CA ASP A 140 -0.55 -39.52 -24.83
C ASP A 140 0.09 -40.33 -25.97
N ARG A 141 1.41 -40.30 -26.08
CA ARG A 141 2.17 -41.14 -27.01
C ARG A 141 1.98 -42.63 -26.69
N LEU A 142 2.14 -43.03 -25.43
CA LEU A 142 1.96 -44.42 -25.01
C LEU A 142 0.53 -44.92 -25.24
N ARG A 143 -0.49 -44.08 -24.95
CA ARG A 143 -1.89 -44.39 -25.26
C ARG A 143 -2.11 -44.61 -26.76
N SER A 144 -1.57 -43.72 -27.59
CA SER A 144 -1.66 -43.85 -29.05
C SER A 144 -1.01 -45.15 -29.57
N GLN A 145 0.13 -45.54 -28.99
CA GLN A 145 0.79 -46.81 -29.31
C GLN A 145 -0.04 -48.03 -28.88
N ILE A 146 -0.61 -48.01 -27.68
CA ILE A 146 -1.52 -49.07 -27.20
C ILE A 146 -2.71 -49.22 -28.14
N ASP A 147 -3.34 -48.12 -28.56
CA ASP A 147 -4.46 -48.15 -29.49
C ASP A 147 -4.09 -48.69 -30.88
N ALA A 148 -2.88 -48.37 -31.36
CA ALA A 148 -2.36 -48.92 -32.61
C ALA A 148 -2.11 -50.43 -32.50
N LEU A 149 -1.46 -50.88 -31.42
CA LEU A 149 -1.19 -52.29 -31.16
C LEU A 149 -2.48 -53.09 -30.98
N ASN A 150 -3.49 -52.56 -30.28
CA ASN A 150 -4.79 -53.19 -30.12
C ASN A 150 -5.52 -53.37 -31.47
N ARG A 151 -5.43 -52.37 -32.36
CA ARG A 151 -5.94 -52.46 -33.72
C ARG A 151 -5.21 -53.54 -34.53
N GLN A 152 -3.88 -53.62 -34.43
CA GLN A 152 -3.08 -54.67 -35.08
C GLN A 152 -3.43 -56.07 -34.56
N ILE A 153 -3.53 -56.27 -33.25
CA ILE A 153 -3.94 -57.54 -32.65
C ILE A 153 -5.31 -57.96 -33.17
N THR A 154 -6.25 -57.03 -33.27
CA THR A 154 -7.59 -57.30 -33.78
C THR A 154 -7.55 -57.70 -35.26
N SER A 155 -6.75 -57.01 -36.08
CA SER A 155 -6.54 -57.37 -37.50
C SER A 155 -5.96 -58.78 -37.64
N VAL A 156 -4.84 -59.05 -36.96
CA VAL A 156 -4.16 -60.35 -37.03
C VAL A 156 -5.06 -61.49 -36.54
N ARG A 157 -5.86 -61.26 -35.50
CA ARG A 157 -6.87 -62.24 -35.05
C ARG A 157 -7.92 -62.52 -36.12
N SER A 158 -8.39 -61.49 -36.82
CA SER A 158 -9.35 -61.65 -37.92
C SER A 158 -8.76 -62.43 -39.10
N GLU A 159 -7.51 -62.11 -39.47
CA GLU A 159 -6.77 -62.81 -40.52
C GLU A 159 -6.51 -64.28 -40.17
N LEU A 160 -6.17 -64.58 -38.92
CA LEU A 160 -6.00 -65.94 -38.42
C LEU A 160 -7.29 -66.76 -38.56
N VAL A 161 -8.43 -66.18 -38.19
CA VAL A 161 -9.75 -66.85 -38.33
C VAL A 161 -10.04 -67.14 -39.80
N VAL A 162 -9.76 -66.20 -40.70
CA VAL A 162 -9.94 -66.40 -42.16
C VAL A 162 -9.03 -67.52 -42.67
N ALA A 163 -7.74 -67.51 -42.30
CA ALA A 163 -6.79 -68.53 -42.70
C ALA A 163 -7.17 -69.92 -42.17
N GLN A 164 -7.64 -70.02 -40.93
CA GLN A 164 -8.13 -71.27 -40.33
C GLN A 164 -9.35 -71.82 -41.08
N ARG A 165 -10.31 -70.97 -41.43
CA ARG A 165 -11.49 -71.36 -42.23
C ARG A 165 -11.07 -71.86 -43.62
N SER A 166 -10.13 -71.17 -44.28
CA SER A 166 -9.59 -71.59 -45.58
C SER A 166 -8.88 -72.95 -45.51
N LEU A 167 -8.07 -73.16 -44.47
CA LEU A 167 -7.39 -74.45 -44.23
C LEU A 167 -8.40 -75.57 -44.00
N GLN A 168 -9.45 -75.32 -43.20
CA GLN A 168 -10.51 -76.29 -42.96
C GLN A 168 -11.27 -76.63 -44.25
N ALA A 169 -11.59 -75.62 -45.08
CA ALA A 169 -12.24 -75.83 -46.37
C ALA A 169 -11.36 -76.65 -47.33
N SER A 170 -10.07 -76.32 -47.44
CA SER A 170 -9.11 -77.07 -48.25
C SER A 170 -8.99 -78.53 -47.78
N ARG A 171 -8.88 -78.76 -46.47
CA ARG A 171 -8.86 -80.12 -45.89
C ARG A 171 -10.14 -80.90 -46.18
N ALA A 172 -11.30 -80.26 -46.08
CA ALA A 172 -12.58 -80.88 -46.40
C ALA A 172 -12.73 -81.19 -47.90
N ASN A 173 -12.16 -80.37 -48.79
CA ASN A 173 -12.11 -80.65 -50.23
C ASN A 173 -11.23 -81.87 -50.50
N VAL A 174 -10.01 -81.91 -49.96
CA VAL A 174 -9.09 -83.06 -50.13
C VAL A 174 -9.74 -84.37 -49.65
N ARG A 175 -10.40 -84.35 -48.48
CA ARG A 175 -11.12 -85.53 -47.97
C ARG A 175 -12.22 -85.99 -48.93
N ARG A 176 -13.03 -85.06 -49.46
CA ARG A 176 -14.07 -85.36 -50.44
C ARG A 176 -13.51 -85.96 -51.74
N GLU A 177 -12.39 -85.44 -52.24
CA GLU A 177 -11.73 -86.00 -53.42
C GLU A 177 -11.16 -87.40 -53.15
N GLN A 178 -10.59 -87.65 -51.97
CA GLN A 178 -10.16 -88.99 -51.56
C GLN A 178 -11.33 -89.99 -51.51
N GLU A 179 -12.46 -89.60 -50.91
CA GLU A 179 -13.69 -90.41 -50.85
C GLU A 179 -14.21 -90.74 -52.26
N ARG A 180 -14.21 -89.76 -53.18
CA ARG A 180 -14.57 -89.97 -54.59
C ARG A 180 -13.64 -90.98 -55.27
N ASN A 181 -12.33 -90.81 -55.14
CA ASN A 181 -11.36 -91.71 -55.77
C ASN A 181 -11.49 -93.15 -55.25
N LEU A 182 -11.73 -93.33 -53.93
CA LEU A 182 -11.97 -94.65 -53.35
C LEU A 182 -13.26 -95.29 -53.87
N SER A 183 -14.31 -94.50 -54.12
CA SER A 183 -15.57 -95.01 -54.69
C SER A 183 -15.44 -95.44 -56.15
N VAL A 184 -14.54 -94.82 -56.93
CA VAL A 184 -14.26 -95.17 -58.33
C VAL A 184 -13.39 -96.43 -58.46
N ILE A 185 -12.52 -96.69 -57.48
CA ILE A 185 -11.62 -97.85 -57.49
C ILE A 185 -12.31 -99.15 -57.01
N LYS A 186 -13.49 -99.06 -56.37
CA LYS A 186 -14.25 -100.25 -55.95
C LYS A 186 -15.05 -100.80 -57.16
N PRO A 187 -14.75 -101.99 -57.70
CA PRO A 187 -15.48 -102.52 -58.84
C PRO A 187 -16.90 -102.95 -58.42
N PRO A 188 -17.90 -102.85 -59.32
CA PRO A 188 -19.25 -103.33 -59.03
C PRO A 188 -19.25 -104.86 -58.89
N SER A 189 -19.96 -105.34 -57.86
CA SER A 189 -20.30 -106.76 -57.65
C SER A 189 -21.40 -107.20 -58.60
#